data_AF-A0A1D3D3M7-F1
#
_entry.id   AF-A0A1D3D3M7-F1
#
_cell.length_a   1.000
_cell.length_b   1.000
_cell.length_c   1.000
_cell.angle_alpha   90.00
_cell.angle_beta   90.00
_cell.angle_gamma   90.00
#
_symmetry.space_group_name_H-M   'P 1'
#
loop_
_entity.id
_entity.type
_entity.pdbx_description
1 polymer ?
#
loop_
_entity_poly.entity_id
_entity_poly.type
_entity_poly.pdbx_seq_one_letter_code
_entity_poly.pdbx_strand_id
1 'polypeptide(L)'
;MAFFARVSDPRIGGSYMTFLNTMSNIGSQWPRAVSLWLMDSLSIKDCTGIDLSLAGATCPVVLDGYFVQVAACVILGLCWTAVFWPRVRRLQDIPLRCWRVTLSPPPTAESAVEMTTCEREGKAAAETKKEE
;
A
#
# COMPACT_ATOMS: atom_id res chain seq x y z
N MET A 1 3.53 9.14 -9.05
CA MET A 1 2.84 10.41 -9.39
C MET A 1 2.06 10.38 -10.70
N ALA A 2 2.55 9.73 -11.77
CA ALA A 2 1.81 9.67 -13.05
C ALA A 2 0.42 9.00 -12.94
N PHE A 3 0.27 7.97 -12.10
CA PHE A 3 -1.02 7.31 -11.86
C PHE A 3 -2.02 8.20 -11.10
N PHE A 4 -1.55 9.01 -10.14
CA PHE A 4 -2.43 9.91 -9.39
C PHE A 4 -3.04 10.99 -10.30
N ALA A 5 -2.26 11.48 -11.27
CA ALA A 5 -2.76 12.41 -12.30
C ALA A 5 -3.75 11.77 -13.27
N ARG A 6 -3.62 10.46 -13.47
CA ARG A 6 -4.47 9.67 -14.36
C ARG A 6 -5.82 9.34 -13.73
N VAL A 7 -5.85 9.13 -12.41
CA VAL A 7 -7.06 8.78 -11.65
C VAL A 7 -7.84 10.00 -11.14
N SER A 8 -7.19 11.16 -10.99
CA SER A 8 -7.83 12.40 -10.58
C SER A 8 -8.69 12.97 -11.72
N ASP A 9 -10.00 13.06 -11.53
CA ASP A 9 -10.94 13.60 -12.53
C ASP A 9 -10.56 15.05 -12.95
N PRO A 10 -10.59 15.42 -14.25
CA PRO A 10 -10.26 16.78 -14.70
C PRO A 10 -11.04 17.92 -14.04
N ARG A 11 -12.27 17.70 -13.55
CA ARG A 11 -13.10 18.73 -12.90
C ARG A 11 -12.83 18.90 -11.40
N ILE A 12 -12.36 17.87 -10.69
CA ILE A 12 -12.06 17.90 -9.24
C ILE A 12 -10.60 17.44 -8.98
N GLY A 13 -9.76 17.54 -10.01
CA GLY A 13 -8.44 16.91 -10.03
C GLY A 13 -7.49 17.49 -8.99
N GLY A 14 -7.61 18.78 -8.69
CA GLY A 14 -6.80 19.45 -7.67
C GLY A 14 -7.00 18.88 -6.26
N SER A 15 -8.25 18.62 -5.86
CA SER A 15 -8.56 18.06 -4.54
C SER A 15 -8.12 16.59 -4.43
N TYR A 16 -8.38 15.77 -5.47
CA TYR A 16 -7.95 14.37 -5.48
C TYR A 16 -6.43 14.23 -5.53
N MET A 17 -5.73 15.04 -6.32
CA MET A 17 -4.26 15.05 -6.36
C MET A 17 -3.66 15.44 -5.02
N THR A 18 -4.21 16.46 -4.36
CA THR A 18 -3.72 16.91 -3.06
C THR A 18 -3.95 15.85 -2.00
N PHE A 19 -5.13 15.24 -1.96
CA PHE A 19 -5.45 14.16 -1.03
C PHE A 19 -4.54 12.93 -1.20
N LEU A 20 -4.34 12.48 -2.44
CA LEU A 20 -3.47 11.34 -2.74
C LEU A 20 -2.00 11.65 -2.42
N ASN A 21 -1.57 12.89 -2.60
CA ASN A 21 -0.25 13.35 -2.17
C ASN A 21 -0.12 13.33 -0.63
N THR A 22 -1.14 13.77 0.10
CA THR A 22 -1.16 13.69 1.57
C THR A 22 -1.09 12.24 2.05
N MET A 23 -1.90 11.35 1.47
CA MET A 23 -1.86 9.92 1.78
C MET A 23 -0.49 9.31 1.48
N SER A 24 0.13 9.66 0.36
CA SER A 24 1.46 9.17 0.00
C SER A 24 2.55 9.69 0.95
N ASN A 25 2.47 10.96 1.35
CA ASN A 25 3.40 11.53 2.32
C ASN A 25 3.28 10.84 3.68
N ILE A 26 2.06 10.58 4.17
CA ILE A 26 1.84 9.85 5.43
C ILE A 26 2.32 8.40 5.31
N GLY A 27 2.01 7.73 4.20
CA GLY A 27 2.41 6.34 3.95
C GLY A 27 3.92 6.13 3.91
N SER A 28 4.69 7.14 3.52
CA SER A 28 6.16 7.07 3.48
C SER A 28 6.84 7.35 4.83
N GLN A 29 6.18 8.09 5.73
CA GLN A 29 6.77 8.52 7.01
C GLN A 29 6.36 7.61 8.17
N TRP A 30 5.14 7.08 8.16
CA TRP A 30 4.63 6.18 9.21
C TRP A 30 5.53 4.97 9.52
N PRO A 31 6.18 4.31 8.53
CA PRO A 31 7.06 3.18 8.80
C PRO A 31 8.25 3.53 9.71
N ARG A 32 8.72 4.78 9.71
CA ARG A 32 9.84 5.21 10.56
C ARG A 32 9.45 5.20 12.04
N ALA A 33 8.29 5.73 12.36
CA ALA A 33 7.77 5.74 13.73
C ALA A 33 7.46 4.32 14.22
N VAL A 34 6.82 3.51 13.38
CA VAL A 34 6.48 2.12 13.70
C VAL A 34 7.72 1.26 13.87
N SER A 35 8.74 1.41 13.01
CA SER A 35 9.97 0.63 13.09
C SER A 35 10.74 0.87 14.39
N LEU A 36 10.78 2.12 14.88
CA LEU A 36 11.45 2.45 16.13
C LEU A 36 10.69 1.87 17.33
N TRP A 37 9.35 1.95 17.30
CA TRP A 37 8.51 1.38 18.36
C TRP A 37 8.61 -0.15 18.42
N LEU A 38 8.74 -0.81 17.27
CA LEU A 38 8.82 -2.26 17.17
C LEU A 38 10.20 -2.79 17.58
N MET A 39 11.28 -2.07 17.29
CA MET A 39 12.65 -2.44 17.68
C MET A 39 12.80 -2.67 19.18
N ASP A 40 12.20 -1.80 20.00
CA ASP A 40 12.24 -1.92 21.47
C ASP A 40 11.52 -3.19 21.97
N SER A 41 10.49 -3.63 21.26
CA SER A 41 9.74 -4.86 21.61
C SER A 41 10.45 -6.14 21.15
N LEU A 42 11.27 -6.08 20.10
CA LEU A 42 11.91 -7.25 19.50
C LEU A 42 13.34 -7.51 20.03
N SER A 43 13.91 -6.59 20.80
CA SER A 43 15.24 -6.77 21.39
C SER A 43 15.23 -7.80 22.51
N ILE A 44 15.89 -8.94 22.29
CA ILE A 44 16.03 -10.02 23.29
C ILE A 44 17.36 -9.85 24.01
N LYS A 45 17.29 -9.81 25.35
CA LYS A 45 18.45 -9.71 26.24
C LYS A 45 18.50 -10.96 27.10
N ASP A 46 19.62 -11.67 27.08
CA ASP A 46 19.84 -12.81 27.99
C ASP A 46 20.62 -12.32 29.21
N CYS A 47 20.02 -12.48 30.39
CA CYS A 47 20.62 -12.16 31.68
C CYS A 47 20.94 -13.43 32.50
N THR A 48 20.97 -14.60 31.87
CA THR A 48 21.19 -15.87 32.56
C THR A 48 22.62 -15.93 33.12
N GLY A 49 22.74 -15.78 34.44
CA GLY A 49 24.01 -15.82 35.17
C GLY A 49 24.61 -14.46 35.55
N ILE A 50 23.89 -13.35 35.32
CA ILE A 50 24.30 -12.01 35.76
C ILE A 50 23.46 -11.59 36.97
N ASP A 51 24.11 -11.28 38.08
CA ASP A 51 23.45 -10.76 39.28
C ASP A 51 23.13 -9.27 39.08
N LEU A 52 21.89 -8.98 38.66
CA LEU A 52 21.42 -7.64 38.31
C LEU A 52 21.36 -6.67 39.50
N SER A 53 21.66 -7.17 40.70
CA SER A 53 21.76 -6.40 41.95
C SER A 53 23.07 -5.60 42.05
N LEU A 54 24.09 -5.94 41.25
CA LEU A 54 25.35 -5.21 41.18
C LEU A 54 25.20 -3.93 40.37
N ALA A 55 25.46 -2.78 40.99
CA ALA A 55 25.41 -1.48 40.34
C ALA A 55 26.34 -1.45 39.11
N GLY A 56 25.76 -1.42 37.91
CA GLY A 56 26.47 -1.36 36.63
C GLY A 56 26.46 -2.64 35.79
N ALA A 57 25.83 -3.72 36.25
CA ALA A 57 25.68 -4.93 35.45
C ALA A 57 24.75 -4.68 34.24
N THR A 58 25.28 -4.85 33.03
CA THR A 58 24.52 -4.75 31.77
C THR A 58 24.41 -6.12 31.14
N CYS A 59 23.18 -6.54 30.78
CA CYS A 59 23.00 -7.83 30.11
C CYS A 59 23.50 -7.75 28.67
N PRO A 60 24.29 -8.74 28.20
CA PRO A 60 24.73 -8.80 26.82
C PRO A 60 23.53 -8.99 25.89
N VAL A 61 23.50 -8.23 24.79
CA VAL A 61 22.53 -8.42 23.72
C VAL A 61 22.97 -9.62 22.90
N VAL A 62 22.23 -10.74 23.00
CA VAL A 62 22.53 -11.98 22.27
C VAL A 62 21.99 -11.91 20.84
N LEU A 63 20.83 -11.27 20.65
CA LEU A 63 20.24 -11.06 19.33
C LEU A 63 19.77 -9.61 19.20
N ASP A 64 20.38 -8.87 18.26
CA ASP A 64 19.97 -7.50 17.97
C ASP A 64 18.62 -7.52 17.23
N GLY A 65 17.64 -6.81 17.80
CA GLY A 65 16.31 -6.64 17.22
C GLY A 65 16.37 -6.06 15.80
N TYR A 66 17.45 -5.35 15.43
CA TYR A 66 17.67 -4.85 14.07
C TYR A 66 17.63 -5.96 13.01
N PHE A 67 18.36 -7.06 13.19
CA PHE A 67 18.41 -8.12 12.18
C PHE A 67 17.08 -8.86 12.05
N VAL A 68 16.41 -9.11 13.18
CA VAL A 68 15.08 -9.73 13.23
C VAL A 68 14.04 -8.83 12.55
N GLN A 69 14.07 -7.53 12.86
CA GLN A 69 13.18 -6.53 12.30
C GLN A 69 13.35 -6.40 10.78
N VAL A 70 14.60 -6.35 10.30
CA VAL A 70 14.89 -6.27 8.86
C VAL A 70 14.38 -7.51 8.13
N ALA A 71 14.66 -8.71 8.65
CA ALA A 71 14.18 -9.96 8.07
C ALA A 71 12.64 -10.02 8.01
N ALA A 72 11.96 -9.64 9.11
CA ALA A 72 10.51 -9.60 9.17
C ALA A 72 9.91 -8.59 8.18
N CYS A 73 10.46 -7.36 8.10
CA CYS A 73 10.01 -6.34 7.15
C CYS A 73 10.16 -6.77 5.70
N VAL A 74 11.25 -7.47 5.36
CA VAL A 74 11.47 -7.97 4.00
C VAL A 74 10.43 -9.04 3.65
N ILE A 75 10.20 -10.02 4.54
CA ILE A 75 9.21 -11.08 4.30
C ILE A 75 7.80 -10.47 4.17
N LEU A 76 7.41 -9.57 5.07
CA LEU A 76 6.11 -8.89 5.02
C LEU A 76 5.96 -8.04 3.76
N GLY A 77 7.01 -7.34 3.34
CA GLY A 77 7.02 -6.55 2.10
C GLY A 77 6.87 -7.41 0.85
N LEU A 78 7.57 -8.54 0.77
CA LEU A 78 7.44 -9.48 -0.34
C LEU A 78 6.05 -10.13 -0.38
N CYS A 79 5.52 -10.56 0.77
CA CYS A 79 4.16 -11.10 0.86
C CYS A 79 3.11 -10.06 0.45
N TRP A 80 3.21 -8.83 0.98
CA TRP A 80 2.28 -7.74 0.67
C TRP A 80 2.30 -7.40 -0.83
N THR A 81 3.50 -7.22 -1.38
CA THR A 81 3.65 -6.91 -2.81
C THR A 81 3.09 -8.05 -3.66
N ALA A 82 3.44 -9.31 -3.40
CA ALA A 82 2.91 -10.46 -4.14
C ALA A 82 1.38 -10.53 -4.12
N VAL A 83 0.73 -10.25 -2.98
CA VAL A 83 -0.74 -10.28 -2.83
C VAL A 83 -1.42 -9.10 -3.52
N PHE A 84 -0.85 -7.89 -3.44
CA PHE A 84 -1.45 -6.69 -4.02
C PHE A 84 -1.12 -6.47 -5.48
N TRP A 85 -0.03 -7.07 -5.96
CA TRP A 85 0.48 -6.89 -7.31
C TRP A 85 -0.54 -7.25 -8.42
N PRO A 86 -1.31 -8.35 -8.34
CA PRO A 86 -2.35 -8.64 -9.32
C PRO A 86 -3.44 -7.56 -9.36
N ARG A 87 -3.83 -7.02 -8.19
CA ARG A 87 -4.82 -5.95 -8.10
C ARG A 87 -4.30 -4.65 -8.70
N VAL A 88 -3.07 -4.27 -8.38
CA VAL A 88 -2.44 -3.06 -8.94
C VAL A 88 -2.32 -3.17 -10.45
N ARG A 89 -1.87 -4.33 -10.98
CA ARG A 89 -1.84 -4.58 -12.43
C ARG A 89 -3.23 -4.45 -13.05
N ARG A 90 -4.25 -5.06 -12.44
CA ARG A 90 -5.63 -4.95 -12.93
C ARG A 90 -6.10 -3.49 -12.99
N LEU A 91 -5.80 -2.69 -11.96
CA LEU A 91 -6.17 -1.27 -11.93
C LEU A 91 -5.39 -0.46 -12.98
N GLN A 92 -4.16 -0.85 -13.32
CA GLN A 92 -3.36 -0.19 -14.37
C GLN A 92 -3.88 -0.49 -15.78
N ASP A 93 -4.47 -1.66 -15.99
CA ASP A 93 -4.98 -2.09 -17.30
C ASP A 93 -6.33 -1.42 -17.67
N ILE A 94 -7.07 -0.88 -16.69
CA ILE A 94 -8.38 -0.25 -16.95
C ILE A 94 -8.16 1.11 -17.67
N PRO A 95 -8.77 1.32 -18.85
CA PRO A 95 -8.60 2.53 -19.64
C PRO A 95 -9.20 3.76 -18.95
N LEU A 96 -8.56 4.93 -19.13
CA LEU A 96 -8.86 6.20 -18.44
C LEU A 96 -10.31 6.69 -18.59
N ARG A 97 -10.98 6.31 -19.69
CA ARG A 97 -12.39 6.62 -19.93
C ARG A 97 -13.30 6.09 -18.81
N CYS A 98 -12.99 4.93 -18.26
CA CYS A 98 -13.78 4.30 -17.20
C CYS A 98 -13.50 4.87 -15.81
N TRP A 99 -12.40 5.62 -15.64
CA TRP A 99 -12.03 6.25 -14.38
C TRP A 99 -12.66 7.64 -14.20
N ARG A 100 -13.14 8.27 -15.27
CA ARG A 100 -13.67 9.63 -15.27
C ARG A 100 -15.20 9.61 -15.26
N VAL A 101 -15.82 10.49 -14.49
CA VAL A 101 -17.28 10.59 -14.44
C VAL A 101 -17.74 11.64 -15.45
N THR A 102 -18.44 11.22 -16.50
CA THR A 102 -19.11 12.12 -17.44
C THR A 102 -20.43 12.59 -16.83
N LEU A 103 -20.48 13.84 -16.36
CA LEU A 103 -21.75 14.51 -16.05
C LEU A 103 -22.41 14.97 -17.36
N SER A 104 -23.04 14.03 -18.08
CA SER A 104 -23.97 14.41 -19.15
C SER A 104 -25.27 14.96 -18.53
N PRO A 105 -25.95 15.92 -19.18
CA PRO A 105 -27.38 16.19 -18.93
C PRO A 105 -28.22 14.90 -19.07
N PRO A 106 -29.51 14.87 -18.61
CA PRO A 106 -30.28 13.67 -18.25
C PRO A 106 -30.23 12.54 -19.31
N PRO A 107 -30.40 11.27 -18.88
CA PRO A 107 -29.85 10.10 -19.54
C PRO A 107 -30.22 10.05 -21.03
N THR A 108 -29.27 10.40 -21.88
CA THR A 108 -29.25 9.86 -23.23
C THR A 108 -28.77 8.41 -23.12
N ALA A 109 -29.40 7.51 -23.88
CA ALA A 109 -29.07 6.08 -23.90
C ALA A 109 -27.56 5.81 -24.04
N GLU A 110 -26.82 6.74 -24.66
CA GLU A 110 -25.36 6.74 -24.82
C GLU A 110 -24.59 6.66 -23.49
N SER A 111 -25.02 7.40 -22.46
CA SER A 111 -24.35 7.45 -21.15
C SER A 111 -24.51 6.15 -20.33
N ALA A 112 -25.67 5.50 -20.41
CA ALA A 112 -25.91 4.20 -19.79
C ALA A 112 -25.16 3.08 -20.54
N VAL A 113 -25.03 3.20 -21.86
CA VAL A 113 -24.26 2.28 -22.71
C VAL A 113 -22.76 2.40 -22.43
N GLU A 114 -22.22 3.60 -22.22
CA GLU A 114 -20.79 3.80 -21.93
C GLU A 114 -20.40 3.21 -20.55
N MET A 115 -21.25 3.41 -19.53
CA MET A 115 -21.02 2.86 -18.18
C MET A 115 -21.12 1.32 -18.14
N THR A 116 -22.09 0.73 -18.87
CA THR A 116 -22.20 -0.73 -19.01
C THR A 116 -21.08 -1.35 -19.84
N THR A 117 -20.55 -0.62 -20.83
CA THR A 117 -19.38 -1.06 -21.63
C THR A 117 -18.12 -1.09 -20.77
N CYS A 118 -17.88 -0.06 -19.95
CA CYS A 118 -16.76 -0.03 -19.01
C CYS A 118 -16.83 -1.14 -17.96
N GLU A 119 -18.02 -1.49 -17.46
CA GLU A 119 -18.17 -2.60 -16.54
C GLU A 119 -17.86 -3.96 -17.19
N ARG A 120 -18.25 -4.15 -18.46
CA ARG A 120 -17.93 -5.36 -19.23
C ARG A 120 -16.45 -5.45 -19.57
N GLU A 121 -15.81 -4.37 -20.01
CA GLU A 121 -14.36 -4.35 -20.27
C GLU A 121 -13.56 -4.61 -18.99
N GLY A 122 -13.98 -4.06 -17.85
CA GLY A 122 -13.36 -4.30 -16.55
C GLY A 122 -13.55 -5.72 -16.00
N LYS A 123 -14.64 -6.42 -16.39
CA LYS A 123 -14.87 -7.84 -16.08
C LYS A 123 -14.08 -8.75 -17.02
N ALA A 124 -14.10 -8.49 -18.33
CA ALA A 124 -13.34 -9.25 -19.32
C ALA A 124 -11.83 -9.23 -19.04
N ALA A 125 -11.24 -8.06 -18.76
CA ALA A 125 -9.84 -7.95 -18.36
C ALA A 125 -9.50 -8.67 -17.04
N ALA A 126 -10.50 -8.93 -16.19
CA ALA A 126 -10.32 -9.70 -14.95
C ALA A 126 -10.40 -11.22 -15.19
N GLU A 127 -11.18 -11.66 -16.17
CA GLU A 127 -11.39 -13.07 -16.51
C GLU A 127 -10.25 -13.63 -17.38
N THR A 128 -9.74 -12.87 -18.36
CA THR A 128 -8.63 -13.31 -19.24
C THR A 128 -7.33 -13.58 -18.48
N LYS A 129 -7.13 -13.00 -17.29
CA LYS A 129 -5.97 -13.25 -16.42
C LYS A 129 -6.19 -14.32 -15.35
N LYS A 130 -7.38 -14.93 -15.29
CA LYS A 130 -7.70 -16.04 -14.38
C LYS A 130 -7.48 -17.41 -15.04
N GLU A 131 -7.33 -17.43 -16.37
CA GLU A 131 -7.06 -18.62 -17.19
C GLU A 131 -5.56 -18.82 -17.51
N GLU A 132 -4.68 -17.91 -17.06
CA GLU A 132 -3.21 -18.02 -17.16
C GLU A 132 -2.57 -18.35 -15.81
#